data_AF-A0A8T5ZNI6-F1
#
_entry.id   AF-A0A8T5ZNI6-F1
#
_cell.length_a   1.000
_cell.length_b   1.000
_cell.length_c   1.000
_cell.angle_alpha   90.00
_cell.angle_beta   90.00
_cell.angle_gamma   90.00
#
_symmetry.space_group_name_H-M   'P 1'
#
loop_
_entity.id
_entity.type
_entity.pdbx_description
1 polymer ?
#
loop_
_entity_poly.entity_id
_entity_poly.type
_entity_poly.pdbx_seq_one_letter_code
_entity_poly.pdbx_strand_id
1 'polypeptide(L)'
;MGKYKFRLQKLLDIRIDKEEESKREFQQARRESLKVKEKLGLLKANYEKYNNMSNFKSVIEQKITHKYLKALVYSIDKTQIELKDKEKIVEMKRNELQKRQIDRKTVDILKEKEETAFIKEQNRIE
;
A
#
# COMPACT_ATOMS: atom_id res chain seq x y z
N MET A 1 5.87 21.56 -42.72
CA MET A 1 5.79 21.70 -41.25
C MET A 1 6.37 20.45 -40.61
N GLY A 2 7.34 20.60 -39.71
CA GLY A 2 7.95 19.45 -39.02
C GLY A 2 7.04 18.91 -37.91
N LYS A 3 7.03 17.60 -37.70
CA LYS A 3 6.31 16.99 -36.55
C LYS A 3 7.15 17.14 -35.29
N TYR A 4 6.54 17.60 -34.19
CA TYR A 4 7.21 17.67 -32.88
C TYR A 4 7.66 16.28 -32.42
N LYS A 5 8.90 16.18 -31.93
CA LYS A 5 9.48 14.95 -31.37
C LYS A 5 10.18 15.25 -30.07
N PHE A 6 9.61 14.77 -28.97
CA PHE A 6 10.20 14.93 -27.65
C PHE A 6 11.47 14.06 -27.51
N ARG A 7 12.61 14.69 -27.22
CA ARG A 7 13.91 14.01 -27.14
C ARG A 7 14.00 13.02 -25.98
N LEU A 8 13.26 13.28 -24.90
CA LEU A 8 13.26 12.45 -23.70
C LEU A 8 12.07 11.47 -23.65
N GLN A 9 11.43 11.14 -24.79
CA GLN A 9 10.27 10.23 -24.80
C GLN A 9 10.59 8.88 -24.15
N LYS A 10 11.74 8.26 -24.47
CA LYS A 10 12.15 6.99 -23.84
C LYS A 10 12.30 7.10 -22.32
N LEU A 11 12.76 8.24 -21.82
CA LEU A 11 12.86 8.47 -20.37
C LEU A 11 11.48 8.61 -19.74
N LEU A 12 10.55 9.30 -20.41
CA LEU A 12 9.16 9.43 -19.97
C LEU A 12 8.49 8.05 -19.87
N ASP A 13 8.66 7.21 -20.90
CA ASP A 13 8.12 5.85 -20.93
C ASP A 13 8.64 5.01 -19.75
N ILE A 14 9.96 5.02 -19.50
CA ILE A 14 10.57 4.35 -18.34
C ILE A 14 9.98 4.86 -17.01
N ARG A 15 9.69 6.17 -16.90
CA ARG A 15 9.11 6.73 -15.67
C ARG A 15 7.64 6.36 -15.49
N ILE A 16 6.88 6.22 -16.57
CA ILE A 16 5.52 5.68 -16.55
C ILE A 16 5.54 4.23 -16.05
N ASP A 17 6.40 3.40 -16.62
CA ASP A 17 6.51 1.98 -16.24
C ASP A 17 6.85 1.82 -14.75
N LYS A 18 7.80 2.62 -14.25
CA LYS A 18 8.19 2.62 -12.83
C LYS A 18 7.08 3.09 -11.89
N GLU A 19 6.28 4.07 -12.33
CA GLU A 19 5.10 4.51 -11.57
C GLU A 19 4.07 3.38 -11.49
N GLU A 20 3.79 2.70 -12.61
CA GLU A 20 2.85 1.57 -12.67
C GLU A 20 3.32 0.38 -11.82
N GLU A 21 4.61 0.06 -11.83
CA GLU A 21 5.20 -0.93 -10.93
C GLU A 21 4.99 -0.54 -9.46
N SER A 22 5.32 0.70 -9.09
CA SER A 22 5.16 1.18 -7.71
C SER A 22 3.69 1.19 -7.27
N LYS A 23 2.74 1.46 -8.18
CA LYS A 23 1.30 1.32 -7.91
C LYS A 23 0.93 -0.12 -7.57
N ARG A 24 1.40 -1.09 -8.36
CA ARG A 24 1.13 -2.52 -8.11
C ARG A 24 1.68 -2.95 -6.75
N GLU A 25 2.91 -2.57 -6.44
CA GLU A 25 3.55 -2.88 -5.15
C GLU A 25 2.80 -2.25 -3.97
N PHE A 26 2.43 -0.98 -4.08
CA PHE A 26 1.65 -0.29 -3.04
C PHE A 26 0.29 -0.99 -2.79
N GLN A 27 -0.43 -1.36 -3.86
CA GLN A 27 -1.69 -2.08 -3.72
C GLN A 27 -1.49 -3.46 -3.10
N GLN A 28 -0.42 -4.16 -3.45
CA GLN A 28 -0.08 -5.46 -2.85
C GLN A 28 0.18 -5.31 -1.35
N ALA A 29 1.02 -4.36 -0.94
CA ALA A 29 1.29 -4.09 0.47
C ALA A 29 0.02 -3.76 1.26
N ARG A 30 -0.88 -2.94 0.68
CA ARG A 30 -2.16 -2.60 1.29
C ARG A 30 -3.06 -3.81 1.47
N ARG A 31 -3.13 -4.71 0.47
CA ARG A 31 -3.89 -5.97 0.57
C ARG A 31 -3.34 -6.87 1.67
N GLU A 32 -2.02 -6.99 1.80
CA GLU A 32 -1.40 -7.80 2.85
C GLU A 32 -1.68 -7.24 4.24
N SER A 33 -1.55 -5.93 4.44
CA SER A 33 -1.91 -5.26 5.70
C SER A 33 -3.38 -5.49 6.05
N LEU A 34 -4.29 -5.39 5.07
CA LEU A 34 -5.72 -5.64 5.29
C LEU A 34 -5.99 -7.08 5.77
N LYS A 35 -5.37 -8.10 5.16
CA LYS A 35 -5.52 -9.49 5.59
C LYS A 35 -5.08 -9.70 7.04
N VAL A 36 -3.98 -9.09 7.45
CA VAL A 36 -3.50 -9.17 8.85
C VAL A 36 -4.47 -8.45 9.80
N LYS A 37 -5.02 -7.31 9.39
CA LYS A 37 -6.03 -6.57 10.15
C LYS A 37 -7.32 -7.37 10.34
N GLU A 38 -7.80 -8.04 9.29
CA GLU A 38 -8.97 -8.93 9.35
C GLU A 38 -8.71 -10.10 10.29
N LYS A 39 -7.55 -10.76 10.17
CA LYS A 39 -7.12 -11.82 11.09
C LYS A 39 -7.09 -11.36 12.54
N LEU A 40 -6.55 -10.16 12.82
CA LEU A 40 -6.55 -9.58 14.16
C LEU A 40 -7.98 -9.35 14.68
N GLY A 41 -8.87 -8.87 13.81
CA GLY A 41 -10.30 -8.70 14.12
C GLY A 41 -10.97 -10.02 14.52
N LEU A 42 -10.73 -11.10 13.76
CA LEU A 42 -11.24 -12.43 14.08
C LEU A 42 -10.71 -12.97 15.41
N LEU A 43 -9.41 -12.78 15.70
CA LEU A 43 -8.83 -13.19 16.97
C LEU A 43 -9.46 -12.44 18.15
N LYS A 44 -9.65 -11.13 18.03
CA LYS A 44 -10.32 -10.32 19.06
C LYS A 44 -11.78 -10.75 19.26
N ALA A 45 -12.53 -10.97 18.18
CA ALA A 45 -13.91 -11.46 18.27
C ALA A 45 -13.99 -12.83 18.98
N ASN A 46 -13.06 -13.74 18.67
CA ASN A 46 -12.97 -15.03 19.37
C ASN A 46 -12.65 -14.86 20.85
N TYR A 47 -11.73 -13.96 21.21
CA TYR A 47 -11.43 -13.66 22.61
C TYR A 47 -12.69 -13.19 23.35
N GLU A 48 -13.39 -12.17 22.82
CA GLU A 48 -14.64 -11.66 23.42
C GLU A 48 -15.71 -12.75 23.61
N LYS A 49 -15.83 -13.66 22.63
CA LYS A 49 -16.78 -14.78 22.69
C LYS A 49 -16.53 -15.73 23.87
N TYR A 50 -15.27 -16.02 24.17
CA TYR A 50 -14.90 -17.05 25.15
C TYR A 50 -14.41 -16.49 26.50
N ASN A 51 -14.19 -15.18 26.62
CA ASN A 51 -13.71 -14.54 27.85
C ASN A 51 -14.77 -14.51 28.97
N ASN A 52 -16.06 -14.68 28.65
CA ASN A 52 -17.13 -14.77 29.64
C ASN A 52 -17.14 -16.14 30.33
N MET A 53 -16.47 -16.21 31.48
CA MET A 53 -16.32 -17.44 32.28
C MET A 53 -17.62 -17.93 32.96
N SER A 54 -18.67 -17.11 33.01
CA SER A 54 -19.98 -17.49 33.55
C SER A 54 -20.68 -18.60 32.75
N ASN A 55 -20.20 -18.90 31.54
CA ASN A 55 -20.81 -19.88 30.63
C ASN A 55 -20.34 -21.33 30.84
N PHE A 56 -19.33 -21.58 31.69
CA PHE A 56 -18.72 -22.92 31.81
C PHE A 56 -19.22 -23.66 33.04
N LYS A 57 -19.65 -24.92 32.85
CA LYS A 57 -20.31 -25.73 33.88
C LYS A 57 -19.33 -26.57 34.71
N SER A 58 -18.12 -26.82 34.20
CA SER A 58 -17.10 -27.65 34.87
C SER A 58 -15.75 -26.94 35.05
N VAL A 59 -15.05 -27.29 36.13
CA VAL A 59 -13.67 -26.86 36.42
C VAL A 59 -12.70 -27.26 35.30
N ILE A 60 -12.94 -28.40 34.64
CA ILE A 60 -12.11 -28.87 33.53
C ILE A 60 -12.29 -27.96 32.32
N GLU A 61 -13.52 -27.59 31.99
CA GLU A 61 -13.84 -26.66 30.88
C GLU A 61 -13.20 -25.30 31.13
N GLN A 62 -13.29 -24.77 32.35
CA GLN A 62 -12.64 -23.50 32.72
C GLN A 62 -11.13 -23.54 32.51
N LYS A 63 -10.45 -24.64 32.91
CA LYS A 63 -9.00 -24.80 32.69
C LYS A 63 -8.63 -24.85 31.22
N ILE A 64 -9.41 -25.56 30.39
CA ILE A 64 -9.18 -25.65 28.95
C ILE A 64 -9.38 -24.27 28.30
N THR A 65 -10.49 -23.59 28.63
CA THR A 65 -10.78 -22.24 28.13
C THR A 65 -9.69 -21.25 28.53
N HIS A 66 -9.22 -21.28 29.78
CA HIS A 66 -8.13 -20.41 30.23
C HIS A 66 -6.85 -20.59 29.42
N LYS A 67 -6.47 -21.84 29.13
CA LYS A 67 -5.30 -22.14 28.28
C LYS A 67 -5.50 -21.61 26.86
N TYR A 68 -6.70 -21.79 26.31
CA TYR A 68 -7.06 -21.28 25.00
C TYR A 68 -7.02 -19.74 24.94
N LEU A 69 -7.62 -19.06 25.92
CA LEU A 69 -7.61 -17.59 26.02
C LEU A 69 -6.18 -17.04 26.12
N LYS A 70 -5.30 -17.68 26.92
CA LYS A 70 -3.87 -17.32 26.97
C LYS A 70 -3.19 -17.43 25.61
N ALA A 71 -3.42 -18.52 24.88
CA ALA A 71 -2.87 -18.69 23.54
C ALA A 71 -3.44 -17.66 22.54
N LEU A 72 -4.71 -17.29 22.71
CA LEU A 72 -5.39 -16.25 21.94
C LEU A 72 -4.76 -14.87 22.17
N VAL A 73 -4.55 -14.47 23.43
CA VAL A 73 -3.88 -13.21 23.80
C VAL A 73 -2.50 -13.13 23.18
N TYR A 74 -1.69 -14.18 23.33
CA TYR A 74 -0.37 -14.25 22.69
C TYR A 74 -0.45 -14.10 21.17
N SER A 75 -1.44 -14.74 20.54
CA SER A 75 -1.65 -14.65 19.09
C SER A 75 -2.11 -13.25 18.65
N ILE A 76 -2.95 -12.59 19.45
CA ILE A 76 -3.39 -11.21 19.25
C ILE A 76 -2.18 -10.27 19.30
N ASP A 77 -1.36 -10.36 20.35
CA ASP A 77 -0.18 -9.52 20.53
C ASP A 77 0.80 -9.68 19.36
N LYS A 78 1.10 -10.93 18.98
CA LYS A 78 1.96 -11.22 17.82
C LYS A 78 1.39 -10.68 16.51
N THR A 79 0.09 -10.86 16.28
CA THR A 79 -0.59 -10.36 15.06
C THR A 79 -0.65 -8.83 15.05
N GLN A 80 -0.72 -8.18 16.21
CA GLN A 80 -0.70 -6.72 16.31
C GLN A 80 0.68 -6.15 16.00
N ILE A 81 1.77 -6.83 16.39
CA ILE A 81 3.13 -6.49 15.97
C ILE A 81 3.27 -6.65 14.45
N GLU A 82 2.82 -7.79 13.91
CA GLU A 82 2.83 -8.05 12.47
C GLU A 82 2.07 -6.97 11.68
N LEU A 83 0.90 -6.54 12.17
CA LEU A 83 0.12 -5.49 11.55
C LEU A 83 0.89 -4.17 11.50
N LYS A 84 1.53 -3.76 12.61
CA LYS A 84 2.34 -2.54 12.65
C LYS A 84 3.48 -2.57 11.63
N ASP A 85 4.15 -3.72 11.48
CA ASP A 85 5.23 -3.84 10.51
C ASP A 85 4.71 -3.82 9.07
N LYS A 86 3.56 -4.42 8.79
CA LYS A 86 2.89 -4.30 7.48
C LYS A 86 2.44 -2.87 7.19
N GLU A 87 1.95 -2.13 8.18
CA GLU A 87 1.59 -0.71 8.04
C GLU A 87 2.80 0.16 7.72
N LYS A 88 3.96 -0.09 8.34
CA LYS A 88 5.21 0.59 7.97
C LYS A 88 5.59 0.33 6.51
N ILE A 89 5.48 -0.92 6.04
CA ILE A 89 5.76 -1.28 4.65
C ILE A 89 4.81 -0.55 3.69
N VAL A 90 3.51 -0.47 4.02
CA VAL A 90 2.53 0.28 3.23
C VAL A 90 2.95 1.74 3.11
N GLU A 91 3.37 2.37 4.21
CA GLU A 91 3.80 3.76 4.21
C GLU A 91 5.11 3.97 3.42
N MET A 92 6.07 3.04 3.53
CA MET A 92 7.27 3.07 2.68
C MET A 92 6.90 3.02 1.19
N LYS A 93 6.04 2.08 0.79
CA LYS A 93 5.57 1.95 -0.61
C LYS A 93 4.75 3.15 -1.08
N ARG A 94 4.01 3.80 -0.19
CA ARG A 94 3.31 5.05 -0.47
C ARG A 94 4.28 6.17 -0.85
N ASN A 95 5.34 6.33 -0.06
CA ASN A 95 6.36 7.35 -0.30
C ASN A 95 7.15 7.08 -1.58
N GLU A 96 7.47 5.82 -1.87
CA GLU A 96 8.07 5.41 -3.15
C GLU A 96 7.19 5.77 -4.34
N LEU A 97 5.89 5.44 -4.28
CA LEU A 97 4.92 5.78 -5.33
C LEU A 97 4.83 7.30 -5.55
N GLN A 98 4.77 8.10 -4.47
CA GLN A 98 4.76 9.57 -4.58
C GLN A 98 6.01 10.08 -5.29
N LYS A 99 7.19 9.55 -4.96
CA LYS A 99 8.44 9.91 -5.62
C LYS A 99 8.40 9.58 -7.12
N ARG A 100 7.89 8.40 -7.50
CA ARG A 100 7.75 8.04 -8.93
C ARG A 100 6.76 8.92 -9.68
N GLN A 101 5.67 9.32 -9.04
CA GLN A 101 4.71 10.27 -9.61
C GLN A 101 5.35 11.63 -9.88
N ILE A 102 6.15 12.14 -8.94
CA ILE A 102 6.90 13.39 -9.11
C ILE A 102 7.91 13.24 -10.25
N ASP A 103 8.68 12.13 -10.28
CA ASP A 103 9.64 11.85 -11.35
C ASP A 103 8.94 11.87 -12.72
N ARG A 104 7.84 11.15 -12.90
CA ARG A 104 7.08 11.13 -14.17
C ARG A 104 6.61 12.53 -14.54
N LYS A 105 5.87 13.21 -13.64
CA LYS A 105 5.32 14.55 -13.87
C LYS A 105 6.39 15.56 -14.26
N THR A 106 7.58 15.46 -13.69
CA THR A 106 8.69 16.36 -14.03
C THR A 106 9.06 16.26 -15.51
N VAL A 107 9.12 15.05 -16.07
CA VAL A 107 9.46 14.85 -17.50
C VAL A 107 8.28 15.20 -18.40
N ASP A 108 7.07 14.94 -17.93
CA ASP A 108 5.83 15.30 -18.63
C ASP A 108 5.74 16.82 -18.83
N ILE A 109 6.01 17.60 -17.77
CA ILE A 109 6.03 19.07 -17.82
C ILE A 109 7.13 19.57 -18.78
N LEU A 110 8.28 18.90 -18.84
CA LEU A 110 9.33 19.25 -19.82
C LEU A 110 8.84 19.07 -21.26
N LYS A 111 8.12 17.97 -21.53
CA LYS A 111 7.50 17.71 -22.83
C LYS A 111 6.49 18.79 -23.19
N GLU A 112 5.56 19.10 -22.30
CA GLU A 112 4.53 20.13 -22.53
C GLU A 112 5.15 21.51 -22.82
N LYS A 113 6.21 21.89 -22.09
CA LYS A 113 6.92 23.15 -22.31
C LYS A 113 7.63 23.20 -23.65
N GLU A 114 8.35 22.14 -24.01
CA GLU A 114 9.02 22.05 -25.32
C GLU A 114 8.03 22.06 -26.48
N GLU A 115 6.92 21.34 -26.35
CA GLU A 115 5.85 21.29 -27.35
C GLU A 115 5.20 22.66 -27.53
N THR A 116 4.90 23.35 -26.43
CA THR A 116 4.36 24.72 -26.45
C THR A 116 5.33 25.69 -27.14
N ALA A 117 6.64 25.57 -26.86
CA ALA A 117 7.65 26.40 -27.51
C ALA A 117 7.76 26.12 -29.02
N PHE A 118 7.69 24.85 -29.41
CA PHE A 118 7.69 24.44 -30.82
C PHE A 118 6.48 25.00 -31.58
N ILE A 119 5.27 24.91 -31.01
CA ILE A 119 4.04 25.45 -31.62
C ILE A 119 4.14 26.97 -31.80
N LYS A 120 4.64 27.69 -30.77
CA LYS A 120 4.83 29.14 -30.86
C LYS A 120 5.79 29.55 -31.97
N GLU A 121 6.83 28.75 -32.22
CA GLU A 121 7.79 29.03 -33.28
C GLU A 121 7.20 28.74 -34.67
N GLN A 122 6.46 27.65 -34.86
CA GLN A 122 5.76 27.39 -36.13
C GLN A 122 4.78 28.53 -36.47
N ASN A 123 3.99 29.00 -35.50
CA ASN A 123 3.05 30.11 -35.68
C ASN A 123 3.69 31.47 -35.99
N ARG A 124 5.01 31.63 -35.82
CA ARG A 124 5.75 32.85 -36.18
C ARG A 124 6.35 32.78 -37.59
N ILE A 125 6.55 31.57 -38.09
CA ILE A 125 7.15 31.29 -39.40
C ILE A 125 6.07 31.19 -40.49
N GLU A 126 4.86 30.76 -40.12
CA GLU A 126 3.63 30.86 -40.93
C GLU A 126 3.02 32.26 -40.89
#